data_AF-A0A8T0QFM1-F1
#
_entry.id   AF-A0A8T0QFM1-F1
#
_cell.length_a   1.000
_cell.length_b   1.000
_cell.length_c   1.000
_cell.angle_alpha   90.00
_cell.angle_beta   90.00
_cell.angle_gamma   90.00
#
_symmetry.space_group_name_H-M   'P 1'
#
loop_
_entity.id
_entity.type
_entity.pdbx_description
1 polymer ?
#
loop_
_entity_poly.entity_id
_entity_poly.type
_entity_poly.pdbx_seq_one_letter_code
_entity_poly.pdbx_strand_id
1 'polypeptide(L)'
;MPALAKATVCLKQDMQSVSSSPKGPCKLLCNLINVKKLELSGLKTLSILHGESEDTFPTFSNLRTLLFDGCDLSDDFEMLGCFLNNTPSLEKLTLQYCKLPEGSKKRKRMENPKRMSIKCHDTLTFQCPNLKLTEIKYKEDDVHQLFGLLSGIWRNLRKTTIILTKA
;
A
#
# COMPACT_ATOMS: atom_id res chain seq x y z
N MET A 1 15.09 25.17 -7.98
CA MET A 1 13.68 24.85 -7.66
C MET A 1 13.65 24.28 -6.24
N PRO A 2 12.82 24.78 -5.31
CA PRO A 2 12.77 24.20 -3.98
C PRO A 2 12.27 22.76 -4.11
N ALA A 3 13.11 21.79 -3.74
CA ALA A 3 12.73 20.39 -3.74
C ALA A 3 11.67 20.20 -2.65
N LEU A 4 10.45 19.85 -3.06
CA LEU A 4 9.35 19.58 -2.14
C LEU A 4 9.77 18.41 -1.22
N ALA A 5 10.14 18.70 0.02
CA ALA A 5 10.72 17.70 0.91
C ALA A 5 9.68 16.70 1.43
N LYS A 6 8.44 17.15 1.61
CA LYS A 6 7.31 16.37 2.11
C LYS A 6 6.05 16.67 1.28
N ALA A 7 5.28 15.64 0.96
CA ALA A 7 3.92 15.75 0.48
C ALA A 7 2.97 14.88 1.31
N THR A 8 1.74 15.35 1.47
CA THR A 8 0.63 14.60 2.06
C THR A 8 -0.52 14.64 1.06
N VAL A 9 -1.07 13.48 0.73
CA VAL A 9 -2.22 13.32 -0.15
C VAL A 9 -3.36 12.75 0.68
N CYS A 10 -4.41 13.54 0.85
CA CYS A 10 -5.64 13.13 1.50
C CYS A 10 -6.72 12.96 0.43
N LEU A 11 -7.18 11.72 0.22
CA LEU A 11 -8.26 11.45 -0.72
C LEU A 11 -9.53 11.20 0.07
N LYS A 12 -10.39 12.22 0.14
CA LYS A 12 -11.74 12.09 0.69
C LYS A 12 -12.65 11.65 -0.45
N GLN A 13 -13.13 10.41 -0.43
CA GLN A 13 -14.21 10.01 -1.34
C GLN A 13 -15.48 10.77 -0.97
N ASP A 14 -16.02 11.54 -1.92
CA ASP A 14 -17.38 12.05 -1.82
C ASP A 14 -18.36 10.93 -2.19
N MET A 15 -19.39 10.74 -1.39
CA MET A 15 -20.39 9.67 -1.55
C MET A 15 -21.43 9.98 -2.65
N GLN A 16 -21.19 11.01 -3.47
CA GLN A 16 -22.10 11.44 -4.53
C GLN A 16 -21.34 11.86 -5.80
N SER A 17 -20.80 10.91 -6.56
CA SER A 17 -20.73 11.09 -8.02
C SER A 17 -20.61 9.74 -8.71
N VAL A 18 -21.75 9.25 -9.20
CA VAL A 18 -21.81 8.36 -10.35
C VAL A 18 -21.28 9.14 -11.56
N SER A 19 -20.47 8.49 -12.38
CA SER A 19 -20.02 8.94 -13.72
C SER A 19 -19.09 10.16 -13.79
N SER A 20 -17.80 9.93 -13.53
CA SER A 20 -16.76 10.38 -14.46
C SER A 20 -15.55 9.47 -14.26
N SER A 21 -15.08 8.82 -15.33
CA SER A 21 -13.83 8.05 -15.36
C SER A 21 -12.74 8.79 -14.56
N PRO A 22 -12.10 8.16 -13.55
CA PRO A 22 -11.06 8.80 -12.77
C PRO A 22 -9.76 8.87 -13.60
N LYS A 23 -9.75 9.65 -14.67
CA LYS A 23 -8.51 10.12 -15.30
C LYS A 23 -7.84 11.09 -14.32
N GLY A 24 -7.06 10.63 -13.34
CA GLY A 24 -6.34 11.61 -12.53
C GLY A 24 -5.46 11.21 -11.34
N PRO A 25 -5.55 10.04 -10.71
CA PRO A 25 -4.75 9.78 -9.52
C PRO A 25 -3.29 9.45 -9.83
N CYS A 26 -3.01 8.69 -10.90
CA CYS A 26 -1.62 8.50 -11.39
C CYS A 26 -0.95 9.84 -11.75
N LYS A 27 -1.69 10.78 -12.35
CA LYS A 27 -1.17 12.12 -12.68
C LYS A 27 -0.77 12.91 -11.44
N LEU A 28 -1.52 12.80 -10.35
CA LEU A 28 -1.14 13.42 -9.08
C LEU A 28 0.15 12.81 -8.54
N LEU A 29 0.29 11.47 -8.59
CA LEU A 29 1.52 10.79 -8.17
C LEU A 29 2.74 11.19 -9.02
N CYS A 30 2.56 11.39 -10.34
CA CYS A 30 3.63 11.88 -11.22
C CYS A 30 4.17 13.26 -10.82
N ASN A 31 3.34 14.13 -10.25
CA ASN A 31 3.79 15.44 -9.75
C ASN A 31 4.60 15.35 -8.45
N LEU A 32 4.63 14.17 -7.81
CA LEU A 32 5.24 13.94 -6.50
C LEU A 32 6.53 13.10 -6.57
N ILE A 33 7.03 12.76 -7.76
CA ILE A 33 8.21 11.88 -7.94
C ILE A 33 9.48 12.36 -7.21
N ASN A 34 9.60 13.66 -6.97
CA ASN A 34 10.78 14.27 -6.35
C ASN A 34 10.71 14.38 -4.82
N VAL A 35 9.61 13.95 -4.18
CA VAL A 35 9.44 14.08 -2.74
C VAL A 35 10.29 13.08 -1.96
N LYS A 36 10.78 13.49 -0.79
CA LYS A 36 11.51 12.60 0.13
C LYS A 36 10.59 11.88 1.11
N LYS A 37 9.46 12.50 1.46
CA LYS A 37 8.44 11.93 2.33
C LYS A 37 7.07 12.06 1.67
N LEU A 38 6.37 10.94 1.58
CA LEU A 38 5.00 10.85 1.06
C LEU A 38 4.10 10.22 2.12
N GLU A 39 2.98 10.86 2.35
CA GLU A 39 1.94 10.41 3.27
C GLU A 39 0.62 10.30 2.49
N LEU A 40 0.02 9.12 2.54
CA LEU A 40 -1.24 8.80 1.87
C LEU A 40 -2.26 8.48 2.96
N SER A 41 -3.38 9.18 2.97
CA SER A 41 -4.42 8.99 3.98
C SER A 41 -5.84 9.00 3.41
N GLY A 42 -6.74 8.29 4.10
CA GLY A 42 -8.18 8.28 3.82
C GLY A 42 -8.60 7.46 2.60
N LEU A 43 -7.70 6.65 2.04
CA LEU A 43 -7.98 5.81 0.88
C LEU A 43 -8.84 4.60 1.26
N LYS A 44 -10.14 4.62 0.94
CA LYS A 44 -11.02 3.45 1.09
C LYS A 44 -10.77 2.36 0.03
N THR A 45 -10.15 2.73 -1.08
CA THR A 45 -9.79 1.82 -2.17
C THR A 45 -8.56 2.41 -2.86
N LEU A 46 -7.45 1.68 -2.84
CA LEU A 46 -6.22 2.08 -3.55
C LEU A 46 -6.29 1.76 -5.04
N SER A 47 -7.22 0.92 -5.48
CA SER A 47 -7.47 0.65 -6.91
C SER A 47 -7.79 1.93 -7.71
N ILE A 48 -8.20 3.02 -7.05
CA ILE A 48 -8.35 4.33 -7.67
C ILE A 48 -7.01 4.81 -8.25
N LEU A 49 -5.90 4.56 -7.56
CA LEU A 49 -4.56 4.91 -8.00
C LEU A 49 -4.03 4.01 -9.12
N HIS A 50 -4.75 2.95 -9.48
CA HIS A 50 -4.44 2.10 -10.63
C HIS A 50 -5.15 2.70 -11.86
N GLY A 51 -4.41 3.47 -12.67
CA GLY A 51 -4.94 4.04 -13.91
C GLY A 51 -5.35 2.95 -14.89
N GLU A 52 -6.46 3.17 -15.62
CA GLU A 52 -6.91 2.29 -16.70
C GLU A 52 -6.01 2.38 -17.96
N SER A 53 -5.05 3.31 -17.98
CA SER A 53 -4.09 3.47 -19.08
C SER A 53 -2.77 2.77 -18.76
N GLU A 54 -2.12 2.31 -19.83
CA GLU A 54 -0.77 1.71 -19.94
C GLU A 54 0.37 2.62 -19.40
N ASP A 55 0.03 3.71 -18.69
CA ASP A 55 0.96 4.60 -18.02
C ASP A 55 1.55 3.88 -16.80
N THR A 56 2.83 3.55 -16.91
CA THR A 56 3.59 2.89 -15.84
C THR A 56 3.51 3.67 -14.53
N PHE A 57 3.33 2.97 -13.41
CA PHE A 57 3.34 3.57 -12.07
C PHE A 57 4.62 4.40 -11.87
N PRO A 58 4.54 5.64 -11.33
CA PRO A 58 5.69 6.53 -11.31
C PRO A 58 6.80 6.02 -10.37
N THR A 59 8.05 6.15 -10.81
CA THR A 59 9.22 5.86 -9.98
C THR A 59 9.60 7.06 -9.11
N PHE A 60 9.61 6.84 -7.80
CA PHE A 60 10.01 7.83 -6.80
C PHE A 60 11.45 7.57 -6.34
N SER A 61 12.41 8.00 -7.16
CA SER A 61 13.84 7.78 -6.90
C SER A 61 14.36 8.47 -5.64
N ASN A 62 13.69 9.52 -5.16
CA ASN A 62 14.11 10.32 -4.01
C ASN A 62 13.34 9.99 -2.72
N LEU A 63 12.29 9.16 -2.81
CA LEU A 63 11.42 8.88 -1.67
C LEU A 63 12.14 8.00 -0.66
N ARG A 64 12.25 8.51 0.58
CA ARG A 64 12.88 7.82 1.71
C ARG A 64 11.87 7.37 2.76
N THR A 65 10.73 8.04 2.85
CA THR A 65 9.69 7.71 3.82
C THR A 65 8.32 7.65 3.16
N LEU A 66 7.64 6.52 3.31
CA LEU A 66 6.26 6.31 2.85
C LEU A 66 5.37 5.97 4.04
N LEU A 67 4.25 6.67 4.18
CA LEU A 67 3.26 6.45 5.22
C LEU A 67 1.89 6.22 4.59
N PHE A 68 1.22 5.15 4.99
CA PHE A 68 -0.21 4.94 4.79
C PHE A 68 -0.92 5.13 6.12
N ASP A 69 -1.89 6.05 6.18
CA ASP A 69 -2.68 6.35 7.38
C ASP A 69 -4.18 6.18 7.12
N GLY A 70 -4.79 5.18 7.75
CA GLY A 70 -6.21 4.89 7.56
C GLY A 70 -6.59 4.41 6.16
N CYS A 71 -5.64 3.79 5.44
CA CYS A 71 -5.87 3.26 4.09
C CYS A 71 -6.39 1.82 4.14
N ASP A 72 -7.27 1.46 3.22
CA ASP A 72 -7.72 0.07 3.02
C ASP A 72 -6.75 -0.66 2.08
N LEU A 73 -6.06 -1.65 2.64
CA LEU A 73 -5.11 -2.53 1.95
C LEU A 73 -5.67 -3.95 1.83
N SER A 74 -6.97 -4.19 2.12
CA SER A 74 -7.52 -5.55 2.15
C SER A 74 -7.59 -6.20 0.77
N ASP A 75 -7.88 -5.40 -0.26
CA ASP A 75 -8.00 -5.87 -1.65
C ASP A 75 -6.77 -5.48 -2.50
N ASP A 76 -5.98 -4.49 -2.07
CA ASP A 76 -5.03 -3.77 -2.93
C ASP A 76 -3.56 -3.94 -2.52
N PHE A 77 -3.19 -5.13 -2.09
CA PHE A 77 -1.78 -5.46 -1.88
C PHE A 77 -0.88 -5.24 -3.08
N GLU A 78 -1.48 -5.32 -4.27
CA GLU A 78 -0.85 -4.97 -5.54
C GLU A 78 -0.33 -3.53 -5.53
N MET A 79 -1.11 -2.57 -4.98
CA MET A 79 -0.70 -1.17 -4.90
C MET A 79 0.43 -0.93 -3.91
N LEU A 80 0.41 -1.58 -2.74
CA LEU A 80 1.57 -1.56 -1.85
C LEU A 80 2.81 -2.11 -2.58
N GLY A 81 2.64 -3.18 -3.35
CA GLY A 81 3.68 -3.73 -4.22
C GLY A 81 4.18 -2.74 -5.27
N CYS A 82 3.29 -1.99 -5.93
CA CYS A 82 3.67 -0.94 -6.89
C CYS A 82 4.56 0.11 -6.25
N PHE A 83 4.21 0.61 -5.06
CA PHE A 83 5.06 1.55 -4.33
C PHE A 83 6.41 0.93 -3.97
N LEU A 84 6.42 -0.28 -3.38
CA LEU A 84 7.65 -0.96 -3.00
C LEU A 84 8.55 -1.29 -4.21
N ASN A 85 7.98 -1.49 -5.39
CA ASN A 85 8.72 -1.71 -6.63
C ASN A 85 9.24 -0.42 -7.27
N ASN A 86 8.61 0.72 -7.00
CA ASN A 86 8.93 1.98 -7.65
C ASN A 86 9.61 2.99 -6.72
N THR A 87 10.11 2.55 -5.56
CA THR A 87 10.75 3.40 -4.54
C THR A 87 12.13 2.84 -4.15
N PRO A 88 13.13 2.88 -5.06
CA PRO A 88 14.43 2.22 -4.82
C PRO A 88 15.21 2.81 -3.64
N SER A 89 14.94 4.07 -3.28
CA SER A 89 15.58 4.77 -2.16
C SER A 89 14.77 4.73 -0.85
N LEU A 90 13.68 3.95 -0.80
CA LEU A 90 12.82 3.90 0.38
C LEU A 90 13.59 3.34 1.57
N GLU A 91 13.62 4.08 2.68
CA GLU A 91 14.31 3.69 3.91
C GLU A 91 13.32 3.27 5.00
N LYS A 92 12.15 3.93 5.06
CA LYS A 92 11.11 3.72 6.06
C LYS A 92 9.72 3.58 5.42
N LEU A 93 9.03 2.48 5.73
CA LEU A 93 7.60 2.29 5.49
C LEU A 93 6.85 2.35 6.82
N THR A 94 5.72 3.07 6.86
CA THR A 94 4.80 3.05 8.00
C THR A 94 3.39 2.74 7.52
N LEU A 95 2.76 1.73 8.13
CA LEU A 95 1.35 1.45 8.00
C LEU A 95 0.67 1.79 9.32
N GLN A 96 -0.27 2.73 9.30
CA GLN A 96 -0.95 3.23 10.48
C GLN A 96 -2.46 3.13 10.28
N TYR A 97 -3.14 2.41 11.18
CA TYR A 97 -4.60 2.24 11.15
C TYR A 97 -5.13 1.73 9.80
N CYS A 98 -4.30 1.03 9.04
CA CYS A 98 -4.71 0.48 7.75
C CYS A 98 -5.60 -0.74 7.95
N LYS A 99 -6.63 -0.88 7.11
CA LYS A 99 -7.39 -2.12 7.03
C LYS A 99 -6.60 -3.13 6.20
N LEU A 100 -6.52 -4.36 6.67
CA LEU A 100 -5.61 -5.37 6.14
C LEU A 100 -6.44 -6.57 5.66
N PRO A 101 -5.90 -7.42 4.77
CA PRO A 101 -6.60 -8.65 4.37
C PRO A 101 -6.94 -9.51 5.60
N GLU A 102 -8.14 -10.05 5.64
CA GLU A 102 -8.43 -11.10 6.61
C GLU A 102 -7.69 -12.39 6.20
N GLY A 103 -6.76 -12.85 7.04
CA GLY A 103 -6.22 -14.19 6.95
C GLY A 103 -7.39 -15.19 7.00
N SER A 104 -7.49 -16.06 6.00
CA SER A 104 -8.65 -16.91 5.70
C SER A 104 -9.42 -17.36 6.95
N LYS A 105 -10.53 -16.69 7.26
CA LYS A 105 -11.54 -17.27 8.14
C LYS A 105 -12.10 -18.48 7.39
N LYS A 106 -11.94 -19.69 7.94
CA LYS A 106 -12.64 -20.89 7.45
C LYS A 106 -14.15 -20.66 7.55
N ARG A 107 -14.76 -20.00 6.57
CA ARG A 107 -16.22 -19.97 6.41
C ARG A 107 -16.63 -21.38 5.96
N LYS A 108 -17.53 -22.00 6.73
CA LYS A 108 -18.23 -23.24 6.36
C LYS A 108 -18.85 -23.07 4.97
N ARG A 109 -18.72 -24.12 4.14
CA ARG A 109 -19.20 -24.26 2.76
C ARG A 109 -20.57 -23.61 2.49
N MET A 110 -20.64 -22.85 1.40
CA MET A 110 -21.70 -22.91 0.38
C MET A 110 -21.08 -22.46 -0.96
N GLU A 111 -21.64 -22.90 -2.07
CA GLU A 111 -21.03 -23.12 -3.40
C GLU A 111 -20.14 -22.02 -4.01
N ASN A 112 -19.06 -22.50 -4.64
CA ASN A 112 -18.25 -21.89 -5.70
C ASN A 112 -17.87 -20.39 -5.57
N PRO A 113 -16.87 -20.05 -4.76
CA PRO A 113 -15.98 -18.98 -5.15
C PRO A 113 -15.03 -19.57 -6.20
N LYS A 114 -15.02 -19.01 -7.41
CA LYS A 114 -13.85 -19.09 -8.29
C LYS A 114 -12.66 -18.78 -7.38
N ARG A 115 -11.86 -19.81 -7.09
CA ARG A 115 -10.63 -19.66 -6.32
C ARG A 115 -9.74 -18.75 -7.17
N MET A 116 -9.86 -17.44 -6.99
CA MET A 116 -8.65 -16.65 -6.91
C MET A 116 -7.99 -17.19 -5.65
N SER A 117 -7.23 -18.27 -5.83
CA SER A 117 -6.09 -18.51 -4.98
C SER A 117 -5.46 -17.13 -4.86
N ILE A 118 -5.37 -16.63 -3.63
CA ILE A 118 -4.26 -15.79 -3.27
C ILE A 118 -3.07 -16.65 -3.67
N LYS A 119 -2.64 -16.56 -4.93
CA LYS A 119 -1.30 -16.90 -5.32
C LYS A 119 -0.57 -15.82 -4.54
N CYS A 120 -0.23 -16.13 -3.30
CA CYS A 120 0.92 -15.53 -2.66
C CYS A 120 1.98 -15.72 -3.73
N HIS A 121 2.21 -14.64 -4.47
CA HIS A 121 3.24 -14.61 -5.47
C HIS A 121 4.51 -14.71 -4.65
N ASP A 122 4.96 -15.94 -4.41
CA ASP A 122 6.30 -16.28 -3.94
C ASP A 122 7.37 -15.70 -4.90
N THR A 123 6.93 -15.07 -6.01
CA THR A 123 7.70 -14.35 -7.02
C THR A 123 7.71 -12.82 -6.86
N LEU A 124 7.00 -12.21 -5.90
CA LEU A 124 7.03 -10.75 -5.70
C LEU A 124 8.36 -10.35 -5.06
N THR A 125 9.38 -10.14 -5.89
CA THR A 125 10.62 -9.48 -5.46
C THR A 125 10.38 -7.98 -5.43
N PHE A 126 10.38 -7.38 -4.24
CA PHE A 126 10.23 -5.93 -4.12
C PHE A 126 11.54 -5.22 -4.45
N GLN A 127 11.46 -4.20 -5.31
CA GLN A 127 12.60 -3.36 -5.68
C GLN A 127 12.82 -2.18 -4.70
N CYS A 128 12.85 -2.48 -3.40
CA CYS A 128 13.16 -1.51 -2.34
C CYS A 128 14.40 -1.94 -1.53
N PRO A 129 15.61 -1.96 -2.14
CA PRO A 129 16.81 -2.52 -1.51
C PRO A 129 17.26 -1.76 -0.26
N ASN A 130 16.87 -0.49 -0.14
CA ASN A 130 17.25 0.39 0.96
C ASN A 130 16.27 0.37 2.14
N LEU A 131 15.20 -0.45 2.07
CA LEU A 131 14.18 -0.49 3.12
C LEU A 131 14.78 -1.10 4.38
N LYS A 132 14.94 -0.28 5.41
CA LYS A 132 15.55 -0.65 6.69
C LYS A 132 14.50 -0.85 7.77
N LEU A 133 13.43 -0.06 7.74
CA LEU A 133 12.42 -0.05 8.77
C LEU A 133 11.02 -0.14 8.19
N THR A 134 10.24 -1.06 8.73
CA THR A 134 8.80 -1.14 8.50
C THR A 134 8.07 -1.08 9.83
N GLU A 135 7.25 -0.06 10.02
CA GLU A 135 6.49 0.18 11.24
C GLU A 135 5.01 -0.09 10.97
N ILE A 136 4.39 -0.97 11.75
CA ILE A 136 2.97 -1.29 11.64
C ILE A 136 2.29 -0.92 12.96
N LYS A 137 1.41 0.08 12.89
CA LYS A 137 0.58 0.52 14.01
C LYS A 137 -0.83 -0.03 13.83
N TYR A 138 -1.24 -0.90 14.74
CA TYR A 138 -2.49 -1.67 14.67
C TYR A 138 -3.33 -1.50 15.93
N LYS A 139 -4.64 -1.70 15.80
CA LYS A 139 -5.58 -1.76 16.93
C LYS A 139 -5.73 -3.20 17.41
N GLU A 140 -6.13 -3.39 18.66
CA GLU A 140 -6.25 -4.73 19.29
C GLU A 140 -7.11 -5.71 18.48
N ASP A 141 -8.17 -5.22 17.83
CA ASP A 141 -9.09 -6.04 17.03
C ASP A 141 -8.47 -6.53 15.70
N ASP A 142 -7.33 -5.97 15.28
CA ASP A 142 -6.70 -6.25 13.97
C ASP A 142 -5.58 -7.30 14.02
N VAL A 143 -5.32 -7.93 15.17
CA VAL A 143 -4.21 -8.89 15.37
C VAL A 143 -4.23 -10.04 14.36
N HIS A 144 -5.41 -10.55 14.00
CA HIS A 144 -5.53 -11.64 13.02
C HIS A 144 -5.18 -11.18 11.59
N GLN A 145 -5.43 -9.92 11.25
CA GLN A 145 -5.07 -9.38 9.95
C GLN A 145 -3.57 -9.09 9.87
N LEU A 146 -2.96 -8.70 11.00
CA LEU A 146 -1.50 -8.54 11.14
C LEU A 146 -0.74 -9.84 10.85
N PHE A 147 -1.25 -10.98 11.31
CA PHE A 147 -0.64 -12.28 10.99
C PHE A 147 -0.69 -12.59 9.50
N GLY A 148 -1.81 -12.24 8.83
CA GLY A 148 -1.95 -12.36 7.37
C GLY A 148 -0.92 -11.52 6.61
N LEU A 149 -0.68 -10.27 7.03
CA LEU A 149 0.36 -9.42 6.47
C LEU A 149 1.75 -10.06 6.57
N LEU A 150 2.13 -10.47 7.77
CA LEU A 150 3.46 -10.98 8.08
C LEU A 150 3.72 -12.32 7.37
N SER A 151 2.67 -13.13 7.18
CA SER A 151 2.73 -14.40 6.44
C SER A 151 2.77 -14.23 4.91
N GLY A 152 2.43 -13.07 4.37
CA GLY A 152 2.38 -12.81 2.93
C GLY A 152 3.57 -12.00 2.43
N ILE A 153 3.30 -10.74 2.04
CA ILE A 153 4.21 -9.77 1.44
C ILE A 153 5.52 -9.61 2.20
N TRP A 154 5.49 -9.60 3.53
CA TRP A 154 6.69 -9.37 4.33
C TRP A 154 7.73 -10.49 4.23
N ARG A 155 7.35 -11.70 3.78
CA ARG A 155 8.32 -12.77 3.49
C ARG A 155 9.33 -12.37 2.42
N ASN A 156 9.00 -11.38 1.58
CA ASN A 156 9.87 -10.84 0.54
C ASN A 156 10.69 -9.63 1.00
N LEU A 157 10.35 -9.04 2.16
CA LEU A 157 11.06 -7.92 2.77
C LEU A 157 12.10 -8.40 3.80
N ARG A 158 12.89 -9.43 3.48
CA ARG A 158 13.75 -10.14 4.45
C ARG A 158 14.87 -9.29 5.10
N LYS A 159 15.10 -8.06 4.64
CA LYS A 159 16.17 -7.17 5.13
C LYS A 159 15.69 -6.00 5.99
N THR A 160 14.38 -5.84 6.16
CA THR A 160 13.83 -4.75 6.98
C THR A 160 13.62 -5.21 8.43
N THR A 161 13.92 -4.33 9.38
CA THR A 161 13.40 -4.46 10.74
C THR A 161 11.90 -4.17 10.72
N ILE A 162 11.10 -5.02 11.36
CA ILE A 162 9.65 -4.82 11.50
C ILE A 162 9.37 -4.44 12.96
N ILE A 163 8.73 -3.29 13.16
CA ILE A 163 8.27 -2.84 14.48
C ILE A 163 6.75 -2.88 14.48
N LEU A 164 6.19 -3.59 15.46
CA LEU A 164 4.76 -3.69 15.70
C LEU A 164 4.42 -2.82 16.90
N THR A 165 3.56 -1.82 16.70
CA THR A 165 3.11 -0.94 17.77
C THR A 165 1.61 -1.07 17.93
N LYS A 166 1.16 -1.44 19.12
CA LYS A 166 -0.25 -1.38 19.48
C LYS A 166 -0.60 0.08 19.79
N ALA A 167 -1.63 0.59 19.12
CA ALA A 167 -2.14 1.95 19.31
C ALA A 167 -3.33 1.99 20.27
#